data_AF-A0A845S419-F1
#
_entry.id   AF-A0A845S419-F1
#
_cell.length_a   1.000
_cell.length_b   1.000
_cell.length_c   1.000
_cell.angle_alpha   90.00
_cell.angle_beta   90.00
_cell.angle_gamma   90.00
#
_symmetry.space_group_name_H-M   'P 1'
#
loop_
_entity.id
_entity.type
_entity.pdbx_description
1 polymer ?
#
loop_
_entity_poly.entity_id
_entity_poly.type
_entity_poly.pdbx_seq_one_letter_code
_entity_poly.pdbx_strand_id
1 'polypeptide(L)'
;RIFWQNTTDLQFFNNSTNVVVKIILPPANTDQFINKFENDELKYVVDWAGNLIWVEIPENDSILLRQLRTEAAKVAGHITIIKAPNHVRIKEEFLTTVDENIKVLSLKIKESFDPKKILNPGKMYSGI
;
A
#
# COMPACT_ATOMS: atom_id res chain seq x y z
N ARG A 1 -24.55 -0.62 -12.78
CA ARG A 1 -24.43 -0.43 -11.31
C ARG A 1 -23.45 -1.43 -10.69
N ILE A 2 -23.53 -2.71 -11.04
CA ILE A 2 -22.65 -3.78 -10.52
C ILE A 2 -21.16 -3.50 -10.75
N PHE A 3 -20.76 -3.05 -11.96
CA PHE A 3 -19.35 -2.74 -12.24
C PHE A 3 -18.74 -1.76 -11.22
N TRP A 4 -19.35 -0.58 -11.06
CA TRP A 4 -18.85 0.44 -10.14
C TRP A 4 -18.83 -0.06 -8.69
N GLN A 5 -19.84 -0.83 -8.28
CA GLN A 5 -19.86 -1.43 -6.95
C GLN A 5 -18.71 -2.42 -6.75
N ASN A 6 -18.43 -3.27 -7.73
CA ASN A 6 -17.34 -4.24 -7.64
C ASN A 6 -15.96 -3.57 -7.60
N THR A 7 -15.81 -2.46 -8.32
CA THR A 7 -14.58 -1.64 -8.29
C THR A 7 -14.42 -0.92 -6.96
N THR A 8 -15.47 -0.26 -6.44
CA THR A 8 -15.41 0.47 -5.16
C THR A 8 -15.19 -0.46 -3.98
N ASP A 9 -15.79 -1.65 -4.02
CA ASP A 9 -15.69 -2.65 -2.96
C ASP A 9 -14.44 -3.54 -3.13
N LEU A 10 -13.66 -3.32 -4.20
CA LEU A 10 -12.47 -4.11 -4.53
C LEU A 10 -12.74 -5.61 -4.49
N GLN A 11 -13.87 -6.04 -5.05
CA GLN A 11 -14.35 -7.42 -4.94
C GLN A 11 -13.33 -8.45 -5.45
N PHE A 12 -12.46 -8.05 -6.39
CA PHE A 12 -11.33 -8.84 -6.91
C PHE A 12 -10.34 -9.32 -5.84
N PHE A 13 -10.31 -8.65 -4.68
CA PHE A 13 -9.40 -8.96 -3.55
C PHE A 13 -10.13 -9.39 -2.27
N ASN A 14 -11.47 -9.53 -2.30
CA ASN A 14 -12.29 -9.76 -1.10
C ASN A 14 -11.82 -10.99 -0.29
N ASN A 15 -11.63 -12.12 -0.98
CA ASN A 15 -11.23 -13.40 -0.37
C ASN A 15 -9.72 -13.62 -0.32
N SER A 16 -8.93 -12.61 -0.67
CA SER A 16 -7.47 -12.73 -0.66
C SER A 16 -6.92 -12.92 0.75
N THR A 17 -5.98 -13.85 0.91
CA THR A 17 -5.12 -13.94 2.11
C THR A 17 -3.81 -13.16 1.94
N ASN A 18 -3.56 -12.63 0.74
CA ASN A 18 -2.34 -11.94 0.37
C ASN A 18 -2.33 -10.48 0.86
N VAL A 19 -1.20 -9.82 0.64
CA VAL A 19 -1.06 -8.39 0.88
C VAL A 19 -1.72 -7.64 -0.27
N VAL A 20 -2.60 -6.69 0.04
CA VAL A 20 -3.21 -5.80 -0.96
C VAL A 20 -2.66 -4.41 -0.74
N VAL A 21 -2.07 -3.85 -1.78
CA VAL A 21 -1.49 -2.51 -1.76
C VAL A 21 -2.20 -1.58 -2.72
N LYS A 22 -2.23 -0.32 -2.33
CA LYS A 22 -2.64 0.82 -3.13
C LYS A 22 -1.39 1.58 -3.55
N ILE A 23 -1.16 1.70 -4.84
CA ILE A 23 -0.07 2.47 -5.44
C ILE A 23 -0.68 3.70 -6.11
N ILE A 24 -0.20 4.89 -5.73
CA ILE A 24 -0.53 6.14 -6.41
C ILE A 24 0.73 6.66 -7.09
N LEU A 25 0.64 7.00 -8.38
CA LEU A 25 1.71 7.63 -9.14
C LEU A 25 1.14 8.54 -10.25
N PRO A 26 1.94 9.41 -10.89
CA PRO A 26 1.46 10.21 -12.02
C PRO A 26 0.94 9.32 -13.16
N PRO A 27 -0.26 9.57 -13.73
CA PRO A 27 -0.86 8.71 -14.76
C PRO A 27 0.07 8.38 -15.93
N ALA A 28 0.90 9.33 -16.34
CA ALA A 28 1.85 9.18 -17.45
C ALA A 28 2.92 8.10 -17.21
N ASN A 29 3.13 7.67 -15.96
CA ASN A 29 4.13 6.67 -15.58
C ASN A 29 3.52 5.28 -15.31
N THR A 30 2.19 5.13 -15.38
CA THR A 30 1.46 3.91 -14.99
C THR A 30 1.84 2.71 -15.83
N ASP A 31 1.74 2.84 -17.15
CA ASP A 31 2.03 1.74 -18.07
C ASP A 31 3.50 1.32 -17.96
N GLN A 32 4.41 2.30 -17.95
CA GLN A 32 5.84 2.03 -17.77
C GLN A 32 6.13 1.36 -16.43
N PHE A 33 5.44 1.74 -15.36
CA PHE A 33 5.60 1.14 -14.04
C PHE A 33 5.15 -0.31 -14.04
N ILE A 34 3.96 -0.61 -14.58
CA ILE A 34 3.41 -1.98 -14.65
C ILE A 34 4.29 -2.87 -15.52
N ASN A 35 4.73 -2.38 -16.68
CA ASN A 35 5.52 -3.18 -17.63
C ASN A 35 6.87 -3.66 -17.06
N LYS A 36 7.40 -2.98 -16.03
CA LYS A 36 8.62 -3.43 -15.33
C LYS A 36 8.43 -4.76 -14.58
N PHE A 37 7.20 -5.12 -14.28
CA PHE A 37 6.83 -6.30 -13.50
C PHE A 37 6.00 -7.30 -14.32
N GLU A 38 6.05 -7.21 -15.66
CA GLU A 38 5.33 -8.15 -16.54
C GLU A 38 5.72 -9.62 -16.28
N ASN A 39 6.99 -9.87 -15.94
CA ASN A 39 7.48 -11.22 -15.63
C ASN A 39 7.03 -11.74 -14.26
N ASP A 40 6.55 -10.86 -13.38
CA ASP A 40 6.12 -11.21 -12.02
C ASP A 40 4.63 -11.60 -11.94
N GLU A 41 3.94 -11.68 -13.10
CA GLU A 41 2.51 -12.01 -13.23
C GLU A 41 1.61 -11.23 -12.24
N LEU A 42 1.86 -9.92 -12.10
CA LEU A 42 1.14 -9.09 -11.14
C LEU A 42 -0.37 -9.16 -11.35
N LYS A 43 -1.09 -9.48 -10.27
CA LYS A 43 -2.55 -9.32 -10.22
C LYS A 43 -2.89 -7.91 -9.75
N TYR A 44 -3.32 -7.07 -10.68
CA TYR A 44 -3.61 -5.67 -10.42
C TYR A 44 -4.89 -5.16 -11.09
N VAL A 45 -5.37 -4.02 -10.61
CA VAL A 45 -6.46 -3.23 -11.21
C VAL A 45 -6.04 -1.77 -11.27
N VAL A 46 -6.19 -1.14 -12.42
CA VAL A 46 -5.97 0.30 -12.58
C VAL A 46 -7.30 1.04 -12.47
N ASP A 47 -7.33 2.10 -11.69
CA ASP A 47 -8.48 2.94 -11.39
C ASP A 47 -8.11 4.43 -11.52
N TRP A 48 -9.09 5.32 -11.30
CA TRP A 48 -8.93 6.78 -11.22
C TRP A 48 -8.14 7.36 -12.41
N ALA A 49 -8.56 6.99 -13.62
CA ALA A 49 -7.95 7.45 -14.87
C ALA A 49 -6.43 7.19 -14.97
N GLY A 50 -5.95 6.11 -14.33
CA GLY A 50 -4.57 5.63 -14.44
C GLY A 50 -3.71 5.93 -13.23
N ASN A 51 -4.06 6.88 -12.36
CA ASN A 51 -3.15 7.24 -11.26
C ASN A 51 -3.15 6.25 -10.09
N LEU A 52 -4.12 5.33 -10.02
CA LEU A 52 -4.32 4.41 -8.91
C LEU A 52 -4.18 2.97 -9.41
N ILE A 53 -3.24 2.24 -8.83
CA ILE A 53 -3.05 0.82 -9.11
C ILE A 53 -3.26 0.06 -7.81
N TRP A 54 -4.24 -0.84 -7.80
CA TRP A 54 -4.42 -1.84 -6.75
C TRP A 54 -3.63 -3.08 -7.13
N VAL A 55 -2.79 -3.60 -6.24
CA VAL A 55 -1.96 -4.78 -6.51
C VAL A 55 -2.10 -5.78 -5.36
N GLU A 56 -2.23 -7.06 -5.70
CA GLU A 56 -2.13 -8.18 -4.77
C GLU A 56 -0.72 -8.78 -4.82
N ILE A 57 -0.09 -8.92 -3.65
CA ILE A 57 1.28 -9.41 -3.47
C ILE A 57 1.22 -10.62 -2.53
N PRO A 58 1.79 -11.77 -2.89
CA PRO A 58 1.85 -12.94 -2.00
C PRO A 58 2.35 -12.57 -0.60
N GLU A 59 1.72 -13.11 0.45
CA GLU A 59 2.02 -12.73 1.84
C GLU A 59 3.48 -12.98 2.28
N ASN A 60 4.15 -13.91 1.60
CA ASN A 60 5.54 -14.30 1.83
C ASN A 60 6.55 -13.59 0.91
N ASP A 61 6.10 -12.70 0.02
CA ASP A 61 6.95 -12.02 -0.95
C ASP A 61 7.23 -10.56 -0.58
N SER A 62 8.05 -10.38 0.46
CA SER A 62 8.52 -9.05 0.85
C SER A 62 9.49 -8.43 -0.15
N ILE A 63 10.08 -9.24 -1.04
CA ILE A 63 11.02 -8.79 -2.06
C ILE A 63 10.26 -7.98 -3.12
N LEU A 64 9.17 -8.54 -3.64
CA LEU A 64 8.30 -7.85 -4.60
C LEU A 64 7.73 -6.55 -4.02
N LEU A 65 7.27 -6.58 -2.77
CA LEU A 65 6.78 -5.38 -2.07
C LEU A 65 7.86 -4.27 -2.01
N ARG A 66 9.11 -4.63 -1.70
CA ARG A 66 10.23 -3.68 -1.66
C ARG A 66 10.60 -3.16 -3.05
N GLN A 67 10.56 -4.00 -4.08
CA GLN A 67 10.82 -3.60 -5.46
C GLN A 67 9.76 -2.61 -5.94
N LEU A 68 8.46 -2.92 -5.73
CA LEU A 68 7.35 -2.02 -6.05
C LEU A 68 7.53 -0.66 -5.38
N ARG A 69 7.87 -0.62 -4.08
CA ARG A 69 8.14 0.64 -3.36
C ARG A 69 9.27 1.44 -4.00
N THR A 70 10.37 0.76 -4.34
CA THR A 70 11.55 1.38 -4.92
C THR A 70 11.23 1.99 -6.27
N GLU A 71 10.51 1.27 -7.13
CA GLU A 71 10.12 1.76 -8.45
C GLU A 71 9.07 2.88 -8.37
N ALA A 72 8.14 2.82 -7.43
CA ALA A 72 7.13 3.86 -7.24
C ALA A 72 7.78 5.16 -6.76
N ALA A 73 8.74 5.07 -5.82
CA ALA A 73 9.46 6.23 -5.31
C ALA A 73 10.23 6.98 -6.40
N LYS A 74 10.78 6.28 -7.41
CA LYS A 74 11.50 6.89 -8.55
C LYS A 74 10.62 7.82 -9.39
N VAL A 75 9.30 7.64 -9.36
CA VAL A 75 8.32 8.44 -10.11
C VAL A 75 7.46 9.31 -9.19
N ALA A 76 7.97 9.62 -7.98
CA ALA A 76 7.25 10.36 -6.95
C ALA A 76 5.89 9.72 -6.58
N GLY A 77 5.79 8.40 -6.71
CA GLY A 77 4.64 7.62 -6.29
C GLY A 77 4.74 7.14 -4.85
N HIS A 78 3.60 6.72 -4.31
CA HIS A 78 3.49 6.21 -2.94
C HIS A 78 2.67 4.93 -2.91
N ILE A 79 3.15 3.94 -2.15
CA ILE A 79 2.45 2.70 -1.85
C ILE A 79 1.90 2.73 -0.43
N THR A 80 0.68 2.27 -0.26
CA THR A 80 0.03 2.05 1.03
C THR A 80 -0.45 0.61 1.11
N ILE A 81 -0.08 -0.12 2.16
CA ILE A 81 -0.66 -1.42 2.46
C ILE A 81 -2.08 -1.20 3.00
N ILE A 82 -3.08 -1.79 2.34
CA ILE A 82 -4.50 -1.66 2.70
C ILE A 82 -4.97 -2.92 3.45
N LYS A 83 -4.51 -4.09 3.01
CA LYS A 83 -4.77 -5.39 3.64
C LYS A 83 -3.48 -6.18 3.74
N ALA A 84 -3.26 -6.83 4.88
CA ALA A 84 -2.13 -7.73 5.09
C ALA A 84 -2.43 -8.67 6.26
N PRO A 85 -1.91 -9.91 6.23
CA PRO A 85 -1.93 -10.83 7.38
C PRO A 85 -1.20 -10.27 8.59
N ASN A 86 -1.63 -10.64 9.81
CA ASN A 86 -1.06 -10.10 11.05
C ASN A 86 0.47 -10.23 11.14
N HIS A 87 1.04 -11.33 10.65
CA HIS A 87 2.49 -11.54 10.71
C HIS A 87 3.27 -10.59 9.78
N VAL A 88 2.68 -10.16 8.66
CA VAL A 88 3.25 -9.14 7.77
C VAL A 88 3.12 -7.76 8.41
N ARG A 89 1.96 -7.47 9.02
CA ARG A 89 1.68 -6.17 9.66
C ARG A 89 2.69 -5.77 10.73
N ILE A 90 3.24 -6.75 11.44
CA ILE A 90 4.23 -6.51 12.50
C ILE A 90 5.61 -6.16 11.92
N LYS A 91 5.92 -6.66 10.71
CA LYS A 91 7.25 -6.58 10.10
C LYS A 91 7.40 -5.45 9.09
N GLU A 92 6.34 -5.16 8.34
CA GLU A 92 6.36 -4.22 7.22
C GLU A 92 5.83 -2.84 7.61
N GLU A 93 6.45 -1.79 7.08
CA GLU A 93 5.89 -0.44 7.15
C GLU A 93 4.66 -0.34 6.25
N PHE A 94 3.58 0.30 6.69
CA PHE A 94 2.34 0.36 5.89
C PHE A 94 2.35 1.46 4.84
N LEU A 95 3.17 2.49 5.04
CA LEU A 95 3.27 3.66 4.19
C LEU A 95 4.64 3.67 3.51
N THR A 96 4.69 4.14 2.27
CA THR A 96 5.97 4.32 1.55
C THR A 96 6.70 5.56 1.99
N THR A 97 6.01 6.56 2.56
CA THR A 97 6.62 7.85 2.85
C THR A 97 7.58 7.75 4.04
N VAL A 98 8.87 7.84 3.71
CA VAL A 98 10.04 7.75 4.59
C VAL A 98 10.45 9.13 5.16
N ASP A 99 9.59 10.15 5.06
CA ASP A 99 9.92 11.47 5.62
C ASP A 99 9.89 11.38 7.15
N GLU A 100 11.07 11.36 7.74
CA GLU A 100 11.27 11.31 9.18
C GLU A 100 10.55 12.46 9.90
N ASN A 101 10.45 13.64 9.28
CA ASN A 101 9.73 14.77 9.87
C ASN A 101 8.23 14.50 9.96
N ILE A 102 7.65 13.89 8.92
CA ILE A 102 6.24 13.49 8.91
C ILE A 102 5.99 12.37 9.95
N LYS A 103 6.94 11.45 10.11
CA LYS A 103 6.87 10.40 11.13
C LYS A 103 6.92 10.99 12.54
N VAL A 104 7.84 11.93 12.80
CA VAL A 104 7.96 12.65 14.09
C VAL A 104 6.69 13.45 14.39
N LEU A 105 6.14 14.13 13.38
CA LEU A 105 4.88 14.86 13.52
C LEU A 105 3.73 13.91 13.86
N SER A 106 3.63 12.78 13.15
CA SER A 106 2.60 11.76 13.38
C SER A 106 2.69 11.17 14.78
N LEU A 107 3.91 10.94 15.28
CA LEU A 107 4.13 10.48 16.66
C LEU A 107 3.61 11.50 17.68
N LYS A 108 3.96 12.79 17.53
CA LYS A 108 3.51 13.85 18.44
C LYS A 108 1.98 13.97 18.46
N ILE A 109 1.34 13.86 17.30
CA ILE A 109 -0.12 13.83 17.19
C ILE A 109 -0.66 12.61 17.94
N LYS A 110 -0.10 11.42 17.71
CA LYS A 110 -0.54 10.19 18.41
C LYS A 110 -0.42 10.31 19.93
N GLU A 111 0.69 10.85 20.44
CA GLU A 111 0.91 11.04 21.87
C GLU A 111 -0.08 12.03 22.49
N SER A 112 -0.43 13.10 21.76
CA SER A 112 -1.42 14.08 22.23
C SER A 112 -2.85 13.55 22.26
N PHE A 113 -3.23 12.72 21.27
CA PHE A 113 -4.62 12.25 21.12
C PHE A 113 -4.88 10.87 21.75
N ASP A 114 -3.88 10.00 21.79
CA ASP A 114 -3.98 8.62 22.32
C ASP A 114 -2.69 8.23 23.06
N PRO A 115 -2.41 8.87 24.22
CA PRO A 115 -1.19 8.64 24.99
C PRO A 115 -1.07 7.21 25.51
N LYS A 116 -2.20 6.49 25.63
CA LYS A 116 -2.25 5.08 26.05
C LYS A 116 -2.17 4.10 24.87
N LYS A 117 -2.12 4.59 23.62
CA LYS A 117 -2.02 3.80 22.38
C LYS A 117 -3.13 2.74 22.25
N ILE A 118 -4.35 3.07 22.68
CA ILE A 118 -5.50 2.15 22.65
C ILE A 118 -6.09 2.05 21.25
N LEU A 119 -6.03 3.12 20.47
CA LEU A 119 -6.66 3.20 19.15
C LEU A 119 -5.73 2.60 18.09
N ASN A 120 -6.15 1.49 17.48
CA ASN A 120 -5.46 0.88 16.33
C ASN A 120 -3.96 0.60 16.55
N PRO A 121 -3.58 -0.15 17.60
CA PRO A 121 -2.18 -0.42 17.91
C PRO A 121 -1.47 -1.13 16.74
N GLY A 122 -0.25 -0.72 16.43
CA GLY A 122 0.57 -1.34 15.39
C GLY A 122 0.08 -1.10 13.95
N LYS A 123 -0.74 -0.07 13.72
CA LYS A 123 -1.13 0.37 12.36
C LYS A 123 -0.35 1.63 11.96
N MET A 124 -0.21 1.82 10.64
CA MET A 124 0.49 2.94 9.97
C MET A 124 2.01 2.98 10.19
N TYR A 125 2.46 3.08 11.44
CA TYR A 125 3.88 3.11 11.80
C TYR A 125 4.17 2.00 12.81
N SER A 126 5.21 1.20 12.54
CA SER A 126 5.66 0.19 13.50
C SER A 126 6.15 0.87 14.79
N GLY A 127 5.67 0.41 15.95
CA GLY A 127 6.08 0.89 17.27
C GLY A 127 5.42 2.20 17.76
N ILE A 128 4.59 2.84 16.94
CA ILE A 128 3.79 4.02 17.32
C ILE A 128 2.40 3.58 17.75
#